data_AF-A0ABD1V2P9-F1
#
_entry.id   AF-A0ABD1V2P9-F1
#
_cell.length_a   1.000
_cell.length_b   1.000
_cell.length_c   1.000
_cell.angle_alpha   90.00
_cell.angle_beta   90.00
_cell.angle_gamma   90.00
#
_symmetry.space_group_name_H-M   'P 1'
#
loop_
_entity.id
_entity.type
_entity.pdbx_description
1 polymer ?
#
loop_
_entity_poly.entity_id
_entity_poly.type
_entity_poly.pdbx_seq_one_letter_code
_entity_poly.pdbx_strand_id
1 'polypeptide(L)'
;MQVKMMLDEVVVPLDQLELIDNLQRLGISYHFENEIKQILSVINRKYSKIDQDSKINDLYATALEFRLLRQHGFNVSEAKIFDRFKNEKGEFKSSLCDDAKGLLQLYESSFLSIEGETTLEMATEFTSCMI
;
A
#
# COMPACT_ATOMS: atom_id res chain seq x y z
N MET A 1 -22.47 0.89 -15.24
CA MET A 1 -23.24 1.13 -14.00
C MET A 1 -22.81 0.20 -12.85
N GLN A 2 -22.49 -1.09 -13.09
CA GLN A 2 -22.07 -2.03 -12.04
C GLN A 2 -20.76 -1.69 -11.31
N VAL A 3 -19.69 -1.31 -12.01
CA VAL A 3 -18.38 -1.02 -11.38
C VAL A 3 -18.44 0.17 -10.42
N LYS A 4 -19.24 1.20 -10.75
CA LYS A 4 -19.43 2.37 -9.91
C LYS A 4 -20.10 2.03 -8.57
N MET A 5 -21.06 1.10 -8.59
CA MET A 5 -21.72 0.62 -7.37
C MET A 5 -20.77 -0.15 -6.45
N MET A 6 -19.83 -0.93 -7.02
CA MET A 6 -18.82 -1.64 -6.22
C MET A 6 -17.84 -0.69 -5.52
N LEU A 7 -17.57 0.48 -6.09
CA LEU A 7 -16.75 1.49 -5.44
C LEU A 7 -17.48 2.15 -4.24
N ASP A 8 -18.80 2.27 -4.32
CA ASP A 8 -19.64 2.93 -3.31
C ASP A 8 -20.09 1.99 -2.15
N GLU A 9 -20.21 0.67 -2.37
CA GLU A 9 -20.75 -0.29 -1.38
C GLU A 9 -19.70 -1.11 -0.59
N VAL A 10 -18.43 -1.10 -0.96
CA VAL A 10 -17.45 -2.03 -0.36
C VAL A 10 -17.00 -1.56 1.04
N VAL A 11 -17.32 -2.40 2.03
CA VAL A 11 -17.11 -2.18 3.47
C VAL A 11 -15.68 -2.50 3.93
N VAL A 12 -14.90 -3.22 3.13
CA VAL A 12 -13.52 -3.62 3.45
C VAL A 12 -12.52 -2.76 2.65
N PRO A 13 -11.64 -1.98 3.31
CA PRO A 13 -10.67 -1.12 2.62
C PRO A 13 -9.79 -1.87 1.60
N LEU A 14 -9.49 -3.15 1.84
CA LEU A 14 -8.63 -3.95 0.97
C LEU A 14 -9.26 -4.26 -0.40
N ASP A 15 -10.53 -4.68 -0.43
CA ASP A 15 -11.23 -5.00 -1.69
C ASP A 15 -11.32 -3.78 -2.61
N GLN A 16 -11.47 -2.57 -2.04
CA GLN A 16 -11.45 -1.31 -2.79
C GLN A 16 -10.06 -1.05 -3.38
N LEU A 17 -8.99 -1.26 -2.61
CA LEU A 17 -7.62 -1.10 -3.08
C LEU A 17 -7.30 -2.12 -4.20
N GLU A 18 -7.70 -3.38 -4.05
CA GLU A 18 -7.52 -4.41 -5.09
C GLU A 18 -8.31 -4.07 -6.36
N LEU A 19 -9.53 -3.54 -6.24
CA LEU A 19 -10.30 -3.09 -7.40
C LEU A 19 -9.60 -1.94 -8.12
N ILE A 20 -9.10 -0.94 -7.38
CA ILE A 20 -8.35 0.18 -7.97
C ILE A 20 -7.10 -0.32 -8.69
N ASP A 21 -6.34 -1.24 -8.06
CA ASP A 21 -5.14 -1.82 -8.66
C ASP A 21 -5.45 -2.57 -9.96
N ASN A 22 -6.52 -3.37 -9.97
CA ASN A 22 -6.97 -4.07 -11.16
C ASN A 22 -7.37 -3.09 -12.28
N LEU A 23 -8.09 -2.01 -11.97
CA LEU A 23 -8.46 -0.99 -12.96
C LEU A 23 -7.22 -0.32 -13.58
N GLN A 24 -6.19 -0.05 -12.77
CA GLN A 24 -4.92 0.53 -13.25
C GLN A 24 -4.13 -0.46 -14.11
N ARG A 25 -3.99 -1.71 -13.66
CA ARG A 25 -3.28 -2.78 -14.40
C ARG A 25 -3.96 -3.12 -15.72
N LEU A 26 -5.29 -3.01 -15.79
CA LEU A 26 -6.07 -3.17 -17.02
C LEU A 26 -6.04 -1.92 -17.92
N GLY A 27 -5.46 -0.81 -17.46
CA GLY A 27 -5.34 0.42 -18.25
C GLY A 27 -6.65 1.19 -18.44
N ILE A 28 -7.66 0.95 -17.60
CA ILE A 28 -9.00 1.56 -17.71
C ILE A 28 -9.33 2.51 -16.54
N SER A 29 -8.37 2.76 -15.65
CA SER A 29 -8.53 3.63 -14.48
C SER A 29 -8.87 5.08 -14.83
N TYR A 30 -8.49 5.57 -16.01
CA TYR A 30 -8.75 6.93 -16.46
C TYR A 30 -10.26 7.27 -16.57
N HIS A 31 -11.13 6.25 -16.67
CA HIS A 31 -12.57 6.44 -16.64
C HIS A 31 -13.13 6.73 -15.23
N PHE A 32 -12.33 6.51 -14.18
CA PHE A 32 -12.75 6.52 -12.78
C PHE A 32 -11.85 7.38 -11.89
N GLU A 33 -11.07 8.32 -12.46
CA GLU A 33 -10.06 9.09 -11.71
C GLU A 33 -10.65 9.81 -10.47
N ASN A 34 -11.85 10.37 -10.62
CA ASN A 34 -12.53 11.08 -9.53
C ASN A 34 -12.95 10.13 -8.41
N GLU A 35 -13.57 9.01 -8.76
CA GLU A 35 -13.99 7.97 -7.82
C GLU A 35 -12.77 7.39 -7.08
N ILE A 36 -11.69 7.06 -7.81
CA ILE A 36 -10.44 6.54 -7.23
C ILE A 36 -9.88 7.55 -6.22
N LYS A 37 -9.79 8.83 -6.60
CA LYS A 37 -9.26 9.88 -5.72
C LYS A 37 -10.11 10.08 -4.47
N GLN A 38 -11.43 9.97 -4.57
CA GLN A 38 -12.35 10.07 -3.44
C GLN A 38 -12.13 8.91 -2.45
N ILE A 39 -12.04 7.68 -2.95
CA ILE A 39 -11.82 6.49 -2.12
C ILE A 39 -10.48 6.59 -1.40
N LEU A 40 -9.39 6.87 -2.14
CA LEU A 40 -8.07 7.04 -1.56
C LEU A 40 -8.01 8.16 -0.52
N SER A 41 -8.76 9.25 -0.73
CA SER A 41 -8.89 10.32 0.27
C SER A 41 -9.54 9.85 1.57
N VAL A 42 -10.60 9.03 1.47
CA VAL A 42 -11.27 8.44 2.64
C VAL A 42 -10.34 7.48 3.37
N ILE A 43 -9.62 6.62 2.64
CA ILE A 43 -8.65 5.67 3.18
C ILE A 43 -7.53 6.41 3.94
N ASN A 44 -6.89 7.40 3.31
CA ASN A 44 -5.80 8.17 3.95
C ASN A 44 -6.26 8.89 5.23
N ARG A 45 -7.49 9.42 5.24
CA ARG A 45 -8.07 10.05 6.44
C ARG A 45 -8.33 9.05 7.57
N LYS A 46 -8.75 7.83 7.23
CA LYS A 46 -8.90 6.75 8.22
C LYS A 46 -7.54 6.33 8.75
N TYR A 47 -6.56 6.14 7.86
CA TYR A 47 -5.18 5.81 8.23
C TYR A 47 -4.59 6.81 9.25
N SER A 48 -4.82 8.11 9.04
CA SER A 48 -4.34 9.18 9.93
C SER A 48 -5.00 9.19 11.32
N LYS A 49 -6.15 8.52 11.49
CA LYS A 49 -6.94 8.50 12.74
C LYS A 49 -6.78 7.21 13.54
N ILE A 50 -6.27 6.15 12.92
CA ILE A 50 -6.13 4.82 13.53
C ILE A 50 -4.77 4.74 14.23
N ASP A 51 -4.79 4.36 15.50
CA ASP A 51 -3.58 4.13 16.28
C ASP A 51 -2.77 2.96 15.70
N GLN A 52 -1.43 3.08 15.70
CA GLN A 52 -0.51 2.12 15.09
C GLN A 52 -0.78 0.67 15.55
N ASP A 53 -1.13 0.50 16.83
CA ASP A 53 -1.36 -0.79 17.48
C ASP A 53 -2.65 -1.50 17.04
N SER A 54 -3.59 -0.76 16.44
CA SER A 54 -4.86 -1.30 15.94
C SER A 54 -4.86 -1.61 14.44
N LYS A 55 -3.72 -1.40 13.78
CA LYS A 55 -3.60 -1.62 12.34
C LYS A 55 -3.42 -3.10 12.02
N ILE A 56 -4.06 -3.55 10.95
CA ILE A 56 -3.89 -4.88 10.38
C ILE A 56 -2.40 -5.08 10.06
N ASN A 57 -1.82 -6.17 10.59
CA ASN A 57 -0.41 -6.53 10.44
C ASN A 57 -0.16 -7.31 9.13
N ASP A 58 -0.85 -6.91 8.07
CA ASP A 58 -0.82 -7.53 6.75
C ASP A 58 0.10 -6.69 5.84
N LEU A 59 1.19 -7.31 5.37
CA LEU A 59 2.20 -6.65 4.53
C LEU A 59 1.62 -6.30 3.17
N TYR A 60 0.87 -7.22 2.55
CA TYR A 60 0.21 -7.02 1.27
C TYR A 60 -0.72 -5.82 1.26
N ALA A 61 -1.67 -5.76 2.19
CA ALA A 61 -2.63 -4.67 2.29
C ALA A 61 -1.92 -3.33 2.54
N THR A 62 -0.91 -3.34 3.40
CA THR A 62 -0.17 -2.13 3.77
C THR A 62 0.65 -1.59 2.59
N ALA A 63 1.39 -2.46 1.90
CA ALA A 63 2.20 -2.06 0.75
C ALA A 63 1.31 -1.57 -0.40
N LEU A 64 0.20 -2.28 -0.67
CA LEU A 64 -0.76 -1.86 -1.69
C LEU A 64 -1.38 -0.49 -1.40
N GLU A 65 -1.80 -0.24 -0.17
CA GLU A 65 -2.32 1.07 0.26
C GLU A 65 -1.27 2.17 0.04
N PHE A 66 -0.04 1.95 0.52
CA PHE A 66 1.06 2.90 0.34
C PHE A 66 1.29 3.23 -1.13
N ARG A 67 1.41 2.20 -1.97
CA ARG A 67 1.67 2.33 -3.41
C ARG A 67 0.60 3.17 -4.09
N LEU A 68 -0.67 2.82 -3.88
CA LEU A 68 -1.80 3.51 -4.49
C LEU A 68 -1.91 4.98 -4.03
N LEU A 69 -1.71 5.24 -2.74
CA LEU A 69 -1.70 6.60 -2.20
C LEU A 69 -0.57 7.45 -2.81
N ARG A 70 0.67 6.95 -2.83
CA ARG A 70 1.82 7.67 -3.40
C ARG A 70 1.65 7.94 -4.90
N GLN A 71 1.16 6.96 -5.67
CA GLN A 71 0.86 7.12 -7.10
C GLN A 71 -0.17 8.22 -7.38
N HIS A 72 -1.09 8.49 -6.44
CA HIS A 72 -2.11 9.52 -6.56
C HIS A 72 -1.72 10.85 -5.90
N GLY A 73 -0.44 11.01 -5.54
CA GLY A 73 0.11 12.26 -5.01
C GLY A 73 -0.18 12.50 -3.53
N PHE A 74 -0.62 11.51 -2.77
CA PHE A 74 -0.73 11.64 -1.32
C PHE A 74 0.66 11.56 -0.68
N ASN A 75 0.95 12.48 0.23
CA ASN A 75 2.20 12.47 0.99
C ASN A 75 2.07 11.52 2.18
N VAL A 76 2.66 10.33 2.05
CA VAL A 76 2.59 9.27 3.05
C VAL A 76 4.00 8.86 3.46
N SER A 77 4.28 8.88 4.77
CA SER A 77 5.60 8.57 5.32
C SER A 77 5.87 7.06 5.33
N GLU A 78 6.98 6.64 4.73
CA GLU A 78 7.44 5.24 4.73
C GLU A 78 7.65 4.68 6.14
N ALA A 79 8.34 5.42 7.02
CA ALA A 79 8.66 4.98 8.38
C ALA A 79 7.38 4.71 9.18
N LYS A 80 6.40 5.62 9.11
CA LYS A 80 5.10 5.44 9.76
C LYS A 80 4.34 4.22 9.27
N ILE A 81 4.61 3.70 8.07
CA ILE A 81 3.89 2.57 7.49
C ILE A 81 4.63 1.26 7.70
N PHE A 82 5.94 1.27 7.44
CA PHE A 82 6.74 0.07 7.31
C PHE A 82 7.56 -0.28 8.56
N ASP A 83 7.75 0.64 9.52
CA ASP A 83 8.58 0.36 10.70
C ASP A 83 8.04 -0.78 11.57
N ARG A 84 6.73 -1.01 11.58
CA ARG A 84 6.13 -2.16 12.26
C ARG A 84 6.54 -3.53 11.69
N PHE A 85 6.99 -3.57 10.44
CA PHE A 85 7.52 -4.77 9.79
C PHE A 85 9.02 -4.95 10.03
N LYS A 86 9.66 -4.02 10.76
CA LYS A 86 11.06 -4.12 11.14
C LYS A 86 11.25 -4.74 12.52
N ASN A 87 12.41 -5.36 12.73
CA ASN A 87 12.87 -5.87 14.01
C ASN A 87 13.51 -4.75 14.85
N GLU A 88 14.00 -5.07 16.05
CA GLU A 88 14.65 -4.11 16.95
C GLU A 88 15.94 -3.49 16.38
N LYS A 89 16.55 -4.12 15.36
CA LYS A 89 17.73 -3.61 14.66
C LYS A 89 17.37 -2.64 13.51
N GLY A 90 16.09 -2.46 13.21
CA GLY A 90 15.62 -1.65 12.09
C GLY A 90 15.61 -2.36 10.74
N GLU A 91 15.80 -3.69 10.71
CA GLU A 91 15.77 -4.50 9.49
C GLU A 91 14.39 -5.15 9.31
N PHE A 92 13.96 -5.40 8.07
CA PHE A 92 12.71 -6.13 7.82
C PHE A 92 12.76 -7.53 8.45
N LYS A 93 11.67 -7.92 9.11
CA LYS A 93 11.55 -9.22 9.78
C LYS A 93 11.65 -10.35 8.76
N SER A 94 12.51 -11.34 9.01
CA SER A 94 12.61 -12.53 8.17
C SER A 94 11.33 -13.36 8.12
N SER A 95 10.43 -13.23 9.10
CA SER A 95 9.12 -13.86 9.08
C SER A 95 8.20 -13.37 7.94
N LEU A 96 8.55 -12.27 7.27
CA LEU A 96 7.81 -11.77 6.11
C LEU A 96 8.07 -12.61 4.85
N CYS A 97 9.09 -13.46 4.84
CA CYS A 97 9.47 -14.27 3.68
C CYS A 97 8.40 -15.28 3.26
N ASP A 98 7.48 -15.65 4.16
CA ASP A 98 6.40 -16.58 3.87
C ASP A 98 5.23 -15.91 3.09
N ASP A 99 5.18 -14.57 3.05
CA ASP A 99 4.15 -13.80 2.34
C ASP A 99 4.65 -13.30 0.97
N ALA A 100 4.68 -14.19 -0.02
CA ALA A 100 5.12 -13.85 -1.37
C ALA A 100 4.30 -12.71 -2.02
N LYS A 101 2.99 -12.63 -1.73
CA LYS A 101 2.12 -11.57 -2.27
C LYS A 101 2.47 -10.22 -1.65
N GLY A 102 2.72 -10.20 -0.33
CA GLY A 102 3.18 -9.03 0.40
C GLY A 102 4.57 -8.57 -0.02
N LEU A 103 5.52 -9.49 -0.20
CA LEU A 103 6.86 -9.18 -0.69
C LEU A 103 6.84 -8.53 -2.08
N LEU A 104 6.05 -9.09 -3.01
CA LEU A 104 5.91 -8.51 -4.35
C LEU A 104 5.36 -7.08 -4.28
N GLN A 105 4.34 -6.83 -3.45
CA GLN A 105 3.80 -5.48 -3.31
C GLN A 105 4.77 -4.53 -2.61
N LEU A 106 5.54 -5.01 -1.63
CA LEU A 106 6.57 -4.23 -0.97
C LEU A 106 7.68 -3.82 -1.97
N TYR A 107 8.09 -4.73 -2.85
CA TYR A 107 9.01 -4.46 -3.95
C TYR A 107 8.44 -3.43 -4.93
N GLU A 108 7.20 -3.58 -5.39
CA GLU A 108 6.57 -2.59 -6.28
C GLU A 108 6.45 -1.20 -5.62
N SER A 109 6.21 -1.18 -4.30
CA SER A 109 6.09 0.04 -3.51
C SER A 109 7.41 0.77 -3.34
N SER A 110 8.53 0.05 -3.27
CA SER A 110 9.84 0.63 -3.02
C SER A 110 10.33 1.54 -4.15
N PHE A 111 9.86 1.31 -5.38
CA PHE A 111 10.14 2.18 -6.53
C PHE A 111 9.48 3.55 -6.46
N LEU A 112 8.60 3.79 -5.49
CA LEU A 112 8.00 5.10 -5.23
C LEU A 112 8.77 5.92 -4.18
N SER A 113 9.95 5.45 -3.79
CA SER A 113 10.85 6.15 -2.88
C SER A 113 11.24 7.53 -3.40
N ILE A 114 11.32 8.50 -2.48
CA ILE A 114 11.91 9.82 -2.72
C ILE A 114 13.23 9.97 -1.95
N GLU A 115 14.04 10.96 -2.31
CA GLU A 115 15.34 11.18 -1.66
C GLU A 115 15.20 11.29 -0.12
N GLY A 116 15.97 10.47 0.60
CA GLY A 116 15.97 10.40 2.07
C GLY A 116 15.05 9.33 2.68
N GLU A 117 14.31 8.56 1.87
CA GLU A 117 13.47 7.44 2.31
C GLU A 117 14.26 6.12 2.34
N THR A 118 15.01 5.92 3.43
CA THR A 118 15.90 4.76 3.60
C THR A 118 15.16 3.44 3.85
N THR A 119 13.91 3.47 4.32
CA THR A 119 13.13 2.25 4.54
C THR A 119 12.75 1.57 3.23
N LEU A 120 12.38 2.32 2.21
CA LEU A 120 12.06 1.80 0.89
C LEU A 120 13.31 1.35 0.13
N GLU A 121 14.45 2.01 0.34
CA GLU A 121 15.74 1.51 -0.15
C GLU A 121 16.03 0.11 0.43
N MET A 122 15.96 -0.03 1.76
CA MET A 122 16.09 -1.34 2.43
C MET A 122 15.03 -2.35 1.98
N ALA A 123 13.80 -1.91 1.69
CA ALA A 123 12.74 -2.78 1.20
C ALA A 123 13.09 -3.39 -0.15
N THR A 124 13.73 -2.61 -1.03
CA THR A 124 14.22 -3.09 -2.33
C THR A 124 15.27 -4.16 -2.15
N GLU A 125 16.26 -3.93 -1.28
CA GLU A 125 17.33 -4.90 -1.00
C GLU A 125 16.77 -6.20 -0.40
N PHE A 126 15.87 -6.07 0.57
CA PHE A 126 15.24 -7.20 1.25
C PHE A 126 14.42 -8.07 0.30
N THR A 127 13.60 -7.45 -0.54
CA THR A 127 12.74 -8.18 -1.48
C THR A 127 13.50 -8.73 -2.68
N SER A 128 14.52 -8.04 -3.18
CA SER A 128 15.33 -8.51 -4.32
C SER A 128 16.18 -9.74 -4.01
N CYS A 129 16.46 -10.02 -2.73
CA CYS A 129 17.13 -11.26 -2.33
C CYS A 129 16.17 -12.46 -2.24
N MET A 130 14.86 -12.21 -2.27
CA MET A 130 13.81 -13.19 -1.93
C MET A 130 12.84 -13.48 -3.09
N ILE A 131 12.86 -12.67 -4.16
CA ILE A 131 12.07 -12.81 -5.39
C ILE A 131 13.02 -13.06 -6.56
#